data_AF-A0A7V6SX73-F1
#
_entry.id   AF-A0A7V6SX73-F1
#
_cell.length_a   1.000
_cell.length_b   1.000
_cell.length_c   1.000
_cell.angle_alpha   90.00
_cell.angle_beta   90.00
_cell.angle_gamma   90.00
#
_symmetry.space_group_name_H-M   'P 1'
#
loop_
_entity.id
_entity.type
_entity.pdbx_description
1 polymer ?
#
loop_
_entity_poly.entity_id
_entity_poly.type
_entity_poly.pdbx_seq_one_letter_code
_entity_poly.pdbx_strand_id
1 'polypeptide(L)'
;MLTRKELDYVTTTKPPYPGDKYSLEALKMLKDALDLYKDYYKDKEYDIIFSDSSSLTFSIEESNLAHMLGLEYKKLRKNSYFNNIETDKSLSYEMMEKITNNPQEILEVNKDENYSLLNLYRIIVRSKVFNKFSNFKDLNFGCINYDSNIASNNGIKTYMKSDRFLFIDSDEFNAPYYMMGIANKDNTTYVETLFADLYPEKMFKDQRITIPTSISVTTSKDYNTMEATSSQKLRLLKCFMSDLNKYKCNFDIYNDYLNVLSNDANRESKKRYR
;
A
#
# COMPACT_ATOMS: atom_id res chain seq x y z
N MET A 1 -13.39 10.52 4.70
CA MET A 1 -13.93 9.28 5.29
C MET A 1 -14.48 8.41 4.18
N LEU A 2 -14.00 7.18 4.05
CA LEU A 2 -14.49 6.17 3.11
C LEU A 2 -15.71 5.46 3.71
N THR A 3 -16.83 5.55 3.02
CA THR A 3 -18.05 4.84 3.38
C THR A 3 -17.96 3.37 2.97
N ARG A 4 -18.70 2.50 3.67
CA ARG A 4 -18.77 1.07 3.31
C ARG A 4 -19.24 0.86 1.86
N LYS A 5 -20.19 1.68 1.41
CA LYS A 5 -20.76 1.62 0.06
C LYS A 5 -19.72 1.96 -1.02
N GLU A 6 -18.87 2.96 -0.80
CA GLU A 6 -17.76 3.28 -1.72
C GLU A 6 -16.78 2.10 -1.82
N LEU A 7 -16.48 1.45 -0.68
CA LEU A 7 -15.58 0.31 -0.62
C LEU A 7 -16.14 -0.91 -1.38
N ASP A 8 -17.46 -1.13 -1.35
CA ASP A 8 -18.11 -2.18 -2.14
C ASP A 8 -18.00 -1.92 -3.66
N TYR A 9 -17.93 -0.65 -4.09
CA TYR A 9 -17.77 -0.28 -5.50
C TYR A 9 -16.36 -0.45 -6.04
N VAL A 10 -15.33 -0.53 -5.17
CA VAL A 10 -13.92 -0.71 -5.58
C VAL A 10 -13.72 -1.97 -6.42
N THR A 11 -14.40 -3.07 -6.08
CA THR A 11 -14.28 -4.35 -6.80
C THR A 11 -15.30 -4.51 -7.93
N THR A 12 -16.23 -3.56 -8.07
CA THR A 12 -17.29 -3.63 -9.07
C THR A 12 -16.77 -3.23 -10.46
N THR A 13 -17.14 -3.98 -11.49
CA THR A 13 -16.70 -3.73 -12.89
C THR A 13 -17.45 -2.56 -13.55
N LYS A 14 -18.68 -2.29 -13.12
CA LYS A 14 -19.52 -1.18 -13.57
C LYS A 14 -20.13 -0.47 -12.35
N PRO A 15 -19.32 0.26 -11.56
CA PRO A 15 -19.85 1.00 -10.42
C PRO A 15 -20.77 2.13 -10.88
N PRO A 16 -21.72 2.59 -10.03
CA PRO A 16 -22.55 3.74 -10.38
C PRO A 16 -21.71 5.02 -10.48
N TYR A 17 -22.08 5.93 -11.38
CA TYR A 17 -21.37 7.20 -11.51
C TYR A 17 -21.42 8.01 -10.21
N PRO A 18 -20.27 8.44 -9.63
CA PRO A 18 -20.25 9.14 -8.35
C PRO A 18 -20.59 10.64 -8.45
N GLY A 19 -20.74 11.18 -9.67
CA GLY A 19 -20.95 12.61 -9.91
C GLY A 19 -19.65 13.39 -10.13
N ASP A 20 -19.74 14.49 -10.88
CA ASP A 20 -18.57 15.22 -11.43
C ASP A 20 -17.57 15.65 -10.36
N LYS A 21 -18.05 16.12 -9.21
CA LYS A 21 -17.19 16.56 -8.10
C LYS A 21 -16.28 15.44 -7.60
N TYR A 22 -16.85 14.26 -7.34
CA TYR A 22 -16.10 13.10 -6.87
C TYR A 22 -15.16 12.59 -7.96
N SER A 23 -15.61 12.59 -9.21
CA SER A 23 -14.81 12.19 -10.36
C SER A 23 -13.54 13.04 -10.52
N LEU A 24 -13.66 14.36 -10.39
CA LEU A 24 -12.53 15.29 -10.46
C LEU A 24 -11.59 15.13 -9.26
N GLU A 25 -12.13 14.90 -8.07
CA GLU A 25 -11.33 14.59 -6.89
C GLU A 25 -10.53 13.29 -7.09
N ALA A 26 -11.13 12.25 -7.67
CA ALA A 26 -10.45 11.00 -7.97
C ALA A 26 -9.25 11.19 -8.90
N LEU A 27 -9.42 11.96 -9.97
CA LEU A 27 -8.35 12.24 -10.93
C LEU A 27 -7.26 13.15 -10.33
N LYS A 28 -7.63 14.08 -9.45
CA LYS A 28 -6.67 14.86 -8.69
C LYS A 28 -5.84 13.97 -7.76
N MET A 29 -6.47 13.09 -6.99
CA MET A 29 -5.75 12.15 -6.11
C MET A 29 -4.85 11.20 -6.89
N LEU A 30 -5.27 10.80 -8.10
CA LEU A 30 -4.45 10.01 -9.01
C LEU A 30 -3.19 10.77 -9.46
N LYS A 31 -3.33 12.06 -9.76
CA LYS A 31 -2.22 12.95 -10.08
C LYS A 31 -1.25 13.09 -8.90
N ASP A 32 -1.77 13.38 -7.72
CA ASP A 32 -0.96 13.52 -6.50
C ASP A 32 -0.16 12.23 -6.22
N ALA A 33 -0.78 11.04 -6.42
CA ALA A 33 -0.09 9.76 -6.29
C ALA A 33 1.00 9.56 -7.35
N LEU A 34 0.77 10.00 -8.59
CA LEU A 34 1.77 9.94 -9.66
C LEU A 34 2.96 10.87 -9.38
N ASP A 35 2.71 12.06 -8.85
CA ASP A 35 3.77 12.99 -8.46
C ASP A 35 4.61 12.42 -7.30
N LEU A 36 3.97 11.81 -6.29
CA LEU A 36 4.68 11.08 -5.23
C LEU A 36 5.52 9.91 -5.78
N TYR A 37 5.03 9.20 -6.80
CA TYR A 37 5.81 8.17 -7.47
C TYR A 37 7.11 8.75 -8.04
N LYS A 38 7.03 9.87 -8.79
CA LYS A 38 8.20 10.53 -9.37
C LYS A 38 9.19 10.96 -8.28
N ASP A 39 8.68 11.52 -7.19
CA ASP A 39 9.51 12.06 -6.12
C ASP A 39 10.19 10.98 -5.28
N TYR A 40 9.50 9.86 -5.00
CA TYR A 40 9.94 8.90 -3.99
C TYR A 40 10.21 7.48 -4.50
N TYR A 41 9.69 7.08 -5.66
CA TYR A 41 9.76 5.68 -6.10
C TYR A 41 10.42 5.47 -7.46
N LYS A 42 10.34 6.46 -8.35
CA LYS A 42 10.93 6.37 -9.68
C LYS A 42 12.45 6.17 -9.58
N ASP A 43 12.95 5.17 -10.29
CA ASP A 43 14.37 4.78 -10.34
C ASP A 43 14.99 4.50 -8.97
N LYS A 44 14.18 4.03 -8.01
CA LYS A 44 14.58 3.73 -6.64
C LYS A 44 14.24 2.30 -6.25
N GLU A 45 15.16 1.70 -5.51
CA GLU A 45 14.99 0.41 -4.87
C GLU A 45 14.98 0.59 -3.36
N TYR A 46 14.03 -0.05 -2.69
CA TYR A 46 13.85 -0.02 -1.25
C TYR A 46 14.25 -1.37 -0.68
N ASP A 47 15.13 -1.36 0.31
CA ASP A 47 15.51 -2.54 1.09
C ASP A 47 15.11 -2.33 2.56
N ILE A 48 14.17 -3.14 3.03
CA ILE A 48 13.60 -3.04 4.37
C ILE A 48 14.11 -4.21 5.19
N ILE A 49 14.68 -3.94 6.37
CA ILE A 49 14.99 -4.96 7.36
C ILE A 49 13.88 -4.94 8.43
N PHE A 50 13.44 -6.13 8.84
CA PHE A 50 12.39 -6.29 9.83
C PHE A 50 12.90 -6.81 11.18
N SER A 51 12.00 -6.76 12.16
CA SER A 51 12.21 -7.23 13.52
C SER A 51 12.47 -8.72 13.65
N ASP A 52 12.36 -9.54 12.61
CA ASP A 52 12.78 -10.94 12.64
C ASP A 52 14.08 -11.17 11.86
N SER A 53 14.80 -10.10 11.52
CA SER A 53 15.97 -10.08 10.64
C SER A 53 15.69 -10.50 9.19
N SER A 54 14.43 -10.74 8.80
CA SER A 54 14.10 -10.89 7.39
C SER A 54 14.24 -9.55 6.67
N SER A 55 14.53 -9.62 5.37
CA SER A 55 14.58 -8.45 4.50
C SER A 55 13.51 -8.52 3.42
N LEU A 56 13.16 -7.34 2.91
CA LEU A 56 12.34 -7.18 1.71
C LEU A 56 12.95 -6.08 0.85
N THR A 57 13.50 -6.49 -0.28
CA THR A 57 13.91 -5.57 -1.33
C THR A 57 12.78 -5.45 -2.35
N PHE A 58 12.45 -4.25 -2.83
CA PHE A 58 11.48 -4.06 -3.91
C PHE A 58 11.68 -2.72 -4.63
N SER A 59 11.17 -2.64 -5.86
CA SER A 59 10.98 -1.39 -6.60
C SER A 59 9.56 -1.32 -7.15
N ILE A 60 9.15 -0.12 -7.61
CA ILE A 60 7.87 0.07 -8.29
C ILE A 60 8.16 0.42 -9.74
N GLU A 61 7.96 -0.56 -10.62
CA GLU A 61 8.12 -0.36 -12.06
C GLU A 61 7.00 0.51 -12.65
N GLU A 62 7.35 1.38 -13.60
CA GLU A 62 6.40 2.16 -14.39
C GLU A 62 5.32 1.30 -15.05
N SER A 63 5.72 0.09 -15.48
CA SER A 63 4.88 -0.92 -16.13
C SER A 63 3.69 -1.38 -15.27
N ASN A 64 3.78 -1.19 -13.95
CA ASN A 64 2.82 -1.69 -12.97
C ASN A 64 1.92 -0.60 -12.36
N LEU A 65 2.29 0.68 -12.51
CA LEU A 65 1.62 1.81 -11.85
C LEU A 65 0.12 1.91 -12.13
N ALA A 66 -0.30 1.77 -13.39
CA ALA A 66 -1.71 1.84 -13.76
C ALA A 66 -2.51 0.79 -12.98
N HIS A 67 -2.03 -0.45 -12.94
CA HIS A 67 -2.69 -1.53 -12.19
C HIS A 67 -2.75 -1.22 -10.70
N MET A 68 -1.61 -0.85 -10.10
CA MET A 68 -1.51 -0.52 -8.67
C MET A 68 -2.48 0.60 -8.27
N LEU A 69 -2.58 1.64 -9.08
CA LEU A 69 -3.42 2.82 -8.83
C LEU A 69 -4.88 2.65 -9.31
N GLY A 70 -5.28 1.42 -9.65
CA GLY A 70 -6.68 1.06 -9.86
C GLY A 70 -7.18 1.21 -11.30
N LEU A 71 -6.29 1.44 -12.26
CA LEU A 71 -6.63 1.47 -13.68
C LEU A 71 -6.61 0.07 -14.30
N GLU A 72 -7.64 -0.24 -15.08
CA GLU A 72 -7.68 -1.46 -15.87
C GLU A 72 -6.91 -1.26 -17.18
N TYR A 73 -5.59 -1.38 -17.11
CA TYR A 73 -4.68 -1.12 -18.23
C TYR A 73 -5.09 -1.83 -19.54
N LYS A 74 -5.49 -3.10 -19.47
CA LYS A 74 -5.98 -3.87 -20.64
C LYS A 74 -7.23 -3.26 -21.29
N LYS A 75 -8.09 -2.61 -20.50
CA LYS A 75 -9.29 -1.94 -20.98
C LYS A 75 -8.93 -0.61 -21.63
N LEU A 76 -8.11 0.19 -20.95
CA LEU A 76 -7.67 1.49 -21.43
C LEU A 76 -6.94 1.38 -22.78
N ARG A 77 -6.02 0.42 -22.92
CA ARG A 77 -5.28 0.20 -24.18
C ARG A 77 -6.16 -0.09 -25.39
N LYS A 78 -7.39 -0.58 -25.20
CA LYS A 78 -8.32 -0.89 -26.30
C LYS A 78 -9.19 0.29 -26.71
N ASN A 79 -9.23 1.36 -25.90
CA ASN A 79 -10.05 2.52 -26.20
C ASN A 79 -9.30 3.48 -27.13
N SER A 80 -10.01 4.02 -28.11
CA SER A 80 -9.43 4.82 -29.20
C SER A 80 -8.73 6.08 -28.71
N TYR A 81 -9.13 6.64 -27.57
CA TYR A 81 -8.48 7.77 -26.92
C TYR A 81 -6.99 7.52 -26.64
N PHE A 82 -6.61 6.27 -26.40
CA PHE A 82 -5.24 5.88 -26.06
C PHE A 82 -4.43 5.32 -27.25
N ASN A 83 -4.98 5.32 -28.47
CA ASN A 83 -4.33 4.73 -29.65
C ASN A 83 -2.98 5.37 -30.02
N ASN A 84 -2.75 6.64 -29.63
CA ASN A 84 -1.51 7.37 -29.93
C ASN A 84 -0.40 7.14 -28.89
N ILE A 85 -0.60 6.26 -27.90
CA ILE A 85 0.47 5.88 -26.97
C ILE A 85 1.16 4.62 -27.53
N GLU A 86 2.46 4.70 -27.80
CA GLU A 86 3.23 3.61 -28.43
C GLU A 86 3.23 2.34 -27.57
N THR A 87 3.15 1.16 -28.20
CA THR A 87 2.74 -0.08 -27.53
C THR A 87 3.81 -0.85 -26.72
N ASP A 88 4.85 -0.19 -26.18
CA ASP A 88 5.83 -0.81 -25.27
C ASP A 88 5.62 -0.61 -23.74
N LYS A 89 6.24 -1.44 -22.88
CA LYS A 89 5.94 -1.57 -21.43
C LYS A 89 6.04 -0.30 -20.55
N SER A 90 6.67 0.80 -21.01
CA SER A 90 6.65 2.13 -20.37
C SER A 90 5.26 2.82 -20.42
N LEU A 91 4.34 2.28 -21.22
CA LEU A 91 2.95 2.73 -21.42
C LEU A 91 2.13 3.05 -20.17
N SER A 92 2.31 2.27 -19.10
CA SER A 92 1.43 2.38 -17.92
C SER A 92 1.61 3.74 -17.25
N TYR A 93 2.84 4.23 -17.19
CA TYR A 93 3.16 5.58 -16.70
C TYR A 93 2.70 6.67 -17.68
N GLU A 94 2.97 6.54 -18.98
CA GLU A 94 2.53 7.53 -19.99
C GLU A 94 0.99 7.66 -20.06
N MET A 95 0.28 6.53 -19.94
CA MET A 95 -1.18 6.49 -19.88
C MET A 95 -1.71 7.20 -18.63
N MET A 96 -1.06 7.01 -17.49
CA MET A 96 -1.35 7.73 -16.25
C MET A 96 -1.12 9.24 -16.42
N GLU A 97 -0.03 9.67 -17.06
CA GLU A 97 0.21 11.08 -17.36
C GLU A 97 -0.86 11.66 -18.29
N LYS A 98 -1.26 10.94 -19.33
CA LYS A 98 -2.33 11.38 -20.25
C LYS A 98 -3.65 11.59 -19.52
N ILE A 99 -4.04 10.66 -18.64
CA ILE A 99 -5.27 10.74 -17.84
C ILE A 99 -5.21 11.92 -16.87
N THR A 100 -4.11 12.05 -16.12
CA THR A 100 -3.98 13.05 -15.05
C THR A 100 -3.76 14.47 -15.57
N ASN A 101 -3.24 14.63 -16.79
CA ASN A 101 -3.09 15.93 -17.43
C ASN A 101 -4.34 16.42 -18.15
N ASN A 102 -5.28 15.52 -18.50
CA ASN A 102 -6.51 15.85 -19.23
C ASN A 102 -7.77 15.39 -18.48
N PRO A 103 -7.99 15.83 -17.22
CA PRO A 103 -9.02 15.26 -16.35
C PRO A 103 -10.46 15.52 -16.83
N GLN A 104 -10.74 16.60 -17.56
CA GLN A 104 -12.09 16.84 -18.08
C GLN A 104 -12.38 15.95 -19.29
N GLU A 105 -11.47 15.90 -20.24
CA GLU A 105 -11.57 15.07 -21.45
C GLU A 105 -11.72 13.59 -21.10
N ILE A 106 -10.94 13.08 -20.14
CA ILE A 106 -11.06 11.68 -19.74
C ILE A 106 -12.41 11.36 -19.06
N LEU A 107 -13.05 12.33 -18.40
CA LEU A 107 -14.38 12.13 -17.84
C LEU A 107 -15.46 12.10 -18.93
N GLU A 108 -15.31 12.89 -19.99
CA GLU A 108 -16.16 12.82 -21.18
C GLU A 108 -16.02 11.45 -21.86
N VAL A 109 -14.78 11.00 -22.10
CA VAL A 109 -14.52 9.67 -22.67
C VAL A 109 -15.08 8.56 -21.78
N ASN A 110 -14.91 8.65 -20.45
CA ASN A 110 -15.48 7.68 -19.52
C ASN A 110 -17.02 7.68 -19.58
N LYS A 111 -17.66 8.85 -19.72
CA LYS A 111 -19.11 8.99 -19.87
C LYS A 111 -19.59 8.34 -21.18
N ASP A 112 -18.89 8.55 -22.28
CA ASP A 112 -19.20 7.91 -23.58
C ASP A 112 -19.10 6.38 -23.50
N GLU A 113 -18.19 5.88 -22.67
CA GLU A 113 -18.03 4.46 -22.32
C GLU A 113 -19.00 3.99 -21.21
N ASN A 114 -20.09 4.73 -20.99
CA ASN A 114 -21.11 4.48 -19.97
C ASN A 114 -20.50 4.27 -18.56
N TYR A 115 -19.55 5.12 -18.20
CA TYR A 115 -18.80 5.14 -16.94
C TYR A 115 -18.07 3.84 -16.61
N SER A 116 -17.82 3.02 -17.62
CA SER A 116 -17.18 1.72 -17.42
C SER A 116 -15.68 1.79 -17.58
N LEU A 117 -15.14 2.80 -18.28
CA LEU A 117 -13.71 2.89 -18.60
C LEU A 117 -12.85 3.04 -17.34
N LEU A 118 -13.31 3.86 -16.39
CA LEU A 118 -12.64 4.13 -15.12
C LEU A 118 -13.55 3.78 -13.93
N ASN A 119 -13.02 3.00 -12.99
CA ASN A 119 -13.62 2.86 -11.67
C ASN A 119 -13.05 3.95 -10.74
N LEU A 120 -13.75 5.08 -10.63
CA LEU A 120 -13.32 6.26 -9.88
C LEU A 120 -13.24 6.01 -8.35
N TYR A 121 -14.05 5.10 -7.81
CA TYR A 121 -13.94 4.69 -6.40
C TYR A 121 -12.64 3.92 -6.15
N ARG A 122 -12.31 2.98 -7.04
CA ARG A 122 -11.06 2.22 -6.98
C ARG A 122 -9.87 3.16 -7.08
N ILE A 123 -9.89 4.10 -8.02
CA ILE A 123 -8.82 5.11 -8.17
C ILE A 123 -8.60 5.86 -6.85
N ILE A 124 -9.65 6.44 -6.24
CA ILE A 124 -9.50 7.15 -4.96
C ILE A 124 -8.90 6.25 -3.88
N VAL A 125 -9.42 5.04 -3.71
CA VAL A 125 -8.98 4.16 -2.62
C VAL A 125 -7.52 3.75 -2.83
N ARG A 126 -7.12 3.40 -4.06
CA ARG A 126 -5.75 3.00 -4.38
C ARG A 126 -4.77 4.17 -4.23
N SER A 127 -5.14 5.37 -4.68
CA SER A 127 -4.36 6.58 -4.48
C SER A 127 -4.21 6.94 -3.00
N LYS A 128 -5.28 6.82 -2.19
CA LYS A 128 -5.19 7.01 -0.72
C LYS A 128 -4.19 6.07 -0.07
N VAL A 129 -4.27 4.78 -0.42
CA VAL A 129 -3.33 3.76 0.08
C VAL A 129 -1.91 4.12 -0.33
N PHE A 130 -1.68 4.42 -1.61
CA PHE A 130 -0.36 4.80 -2.13
C PHE A 130 0.22 6.03 -1.40
N ASN A 131 -0.57 7.09 -1.26
CA ASN A 131 -0.15 8.33 -0.60
C ASN A 131 0.23 8.10 0.86
N LYS A 132 -0.45 7.17 1.56
CA LYS A 132 -0.13 6.82 2.95
C LYS A 132 1.23 6.12 3.07
N PHE A 133 1.65 5.36 2.05
CA PHE A 133 2.98 4.73 1.99
C PHE A 133 4.11 5.64 1.48
N SER A 134 3.78 6.85 1.00
CA SER A 134 4.62 7.90 0.38
C SER A 134 6.13 7.68 0.24
N ASN A 135 6.90 7.55 1.31
CA ASN A 135 8.37 7.46 1.24
C ASN A 135 9.02 6.55 2.28
N PHE A 136 8.21 5.87 3.10
CA PHE A 136 8.64 4.98 4.18
C PHE A 136 9.60 5.57 5.25
N LYS A 137 9.94 6.87 5.21
CA LYS A 137 10.96 7.49 6.08
C LYS A 137 10.64 7.39 7.57
N ASP A 138 9.36 7.40 7.91
CA ASP A 138 8.91 7.38 9.30
C ASP A 138 8.88 5.99 9.93
N LEU A 139 9.12 4.94 9.12
CA LEU A 139 9.10 3.53 9.54
C LEU A 139 7.78 3.15 10.24
N ASN A 140 6.68 3.80 9.88
CA ASN A 140 5.40 3.76 10.60
C ASN A 140 4.41 2.70 10.09
N PHE A 141 4.92 1.60 9.57
CA PHE A 141 4.14 0.49 9.02
C PHE A 141 4.57 -0.82 9.68
N GLY A 142 3.76 -1.86 9.55
CA GLY A 142 4.14 -3.23 9.88
C GLY A 142 4.15 -4.10 8.63
N CYS A 143 4.55 -5.35 8.78
CA CYS A 143 4.50 -6.34 7.70
C CYS A 143 3.83 -7.63 8.18
N ILE A 144 2.90 -8.14 7.37
CA ILE A 144 2.38 -9.48 7.47
C ILE A 144 3.27 -10.38 6.62
N ASN A 145 3.91 -11.37 7.25
CA ASN A 145 4.49 -12.51 6.57
C ASN A 145 3.33 -13.43 6.16
N TYR A 146 2.84 -13.23 4.95
CA TYR A 146 1.53 -13.75 4.56
C TYR A 146 1.58 -15.23 4.19
N ASP A 147 0.81 -16.02 4.93
CA ASP A 147 0.51 -17.41 4.58
C ASP A 147 -0.91 -17.49 4.00
N SER A 148 -0.99 -17.87 2.72
CA SER A 148 -2.26 -18.05 2.01
C SER A 148 -3.12 -19.16 2.60
N ASN A 149 -2.54 -20.20 3.19
CA ASN A 149 -3.31 -21.27 3.83
C ASN A 149 -4.00 -20.77 5.10
N ILE A 150 -3.28 -19.99 5.92
CA ILE A 150 -3.86 -19.34 7.10
C ILE A 150 -4.99 -18.39 6.69
N ALA A 151 -4.76 -17.54 5.68
CA ALA A 151 -5.77 -16.61 5.18
C ALA A 151 -7.01 -17.34 4.61
N SER A 152 -6.80 -18.44 3.88
CA SER A 152 -7.87 -19.30 3.37
C SER A 152 -8.71 -19.90 4.50
N ASN A 153 -8.05 -20.42 5.54
CA ASN A 153 -8.71 -20.98 6.72
C ASN A 153 -9.50 -19.91 7.49
N ASN A 154 -9.06 -18.65 7.44
CA ASN A 154 -9.77 -17.49 7.99
C ASN A 154 -10.89 -16.96 7.07
N GLY A 155 -11.11 -17.60 5.90
CA GLY A 155 -12.19 -17.27 4.97
C GLY A 155 -11.88 -16.11 4.03
N ILE A 156 -10.61 -15.81 3.76
CA ILE A 156 -10.17 -14.93 2.68
C ILE A 156 -9.93 -15.78 1.43
N LYS A 157 -10.53 -15.37 0.30
CA LYS A 157 -10.26 -16.04 -0.99
C LYS A 157 -8.87 -15.65 -1.49
N THR A 158 -8.00 -16.63 -1.67
CA THR A 158 -6.59 -16.42 -2.04
C THR A 158 -6.40 -16.37 -3.55
N TYR A 159 -6.77 -15.24 -4.15
CA TYR A 159 -6.32 -14.91 -5.51
C TYR A 159 -5.05 -14.06 -5.50
N MET A 160 -4.58 -13.66 -4.31
CA MET A 160 -3.39 -12.86 -4.10
C MET A 160 -2.16 -13.76 -4.17
N LYS A 161 -1.12 -13.28 -4.85
CA LYS A 161 0.19 -13.91 -4.98
C LYS A 161 1.23 -13.36 -4.00
N SER A 162 0.87 -12.28 -3.31
CA SER A 162 1.72 -11.63 -2.33
C SER A 162 2.11 -12.59 -1.21
N ASP A 163 3.38 -12.59 -0.83
CA ASP A 163 3.95 -13.29 0.33
C ASP A 163 4.26 -12.32 1.49
N ARG A 164 4.14 -11.01 1.22
CA ARG A 164 4.28 -9.92 2.17
C ARG A 164 3.16 -8.91 1.97
N PHE A 165 2.55 -8.47 3.07
CA PHE A 165 1.71 -7.26 3.07
C PHE A 165 2.30 -6.22 4.00
N LEU A 166 2.78 -5.11 3.45
CA LEU A 166 3.05 -3.93 4.26
C LEU A 166 1.71 -3.30 4.65
N PHE A 167 1.55 -2.91 5.91
CA PHE A 167 0.30 -2.36 6.40
C PHE A 167 0.52 -1.12 7.27
N ILE A 168 -0.40 -0.18 7.19
CA ILE A 168 -0.39 1.06 7.96
C ILE A 168 -1.81 1.39 8.39
N ASP A 169 -1.98 2.03 9.55
CA ASP A 169 -3.28 2.56 9.97
C ASP A 169 -3.79 3.55 8.92
N SER A 170 -5.05 3.39 8.52
CA SER A 170 -5.68 4.20 7.49
C SER A 170 -6.36 5.47 8.03
N ASP A 171 -6.59 5.56 9.34
CA ASP A 171 -7.50 6.52 9.98
C ASP A 171 -8.98 6.40 9.51
N GLU A 172 -9.33 5.31 8.82
CA GLU A 172 -10.68 5.08 8.26
C GLU A 172 -11.43 4.00 9.05
N PHE A 173 -12.59 4.36 9.62
CA PHE A 173 -13.38 3.45 10.46
C PHE A 173 -13.77 2.13 9.78
N ASN A 174 -14.18 2.19 8.51
CA ASN A 174 -14.66 1.02 7.76
C ASN A 174 -13.54 0.14 7.18
N ALA A 175 -12.31 0.62 7.20
CA ALA A 175 -11.16 -0.07 6.63
C ALA A 175 -9.89 0.36 7.38
N PRO A 176 -9.69 -0.12 8.61
CA PRO A 176 -8.71 0.45 9.55
C PRO A 176 -7.25 0.30 9.14
N TYR A 177 -6.97 -0.54 8.14
CA TYR A 177 -5.62 -0.70 7.60
C TYR A 177 -5.61 -0.54 6.09
N TYR A 178 -4.60 0.17 5.62
CA TYR A 178 -4.18 0.19 4.23
C TYR A 178 -3.04 -0.80 4.04
N MET A 179 -3.08 -1.53 2.93
CA MET A 179 -2.24 -2.67 2.64
C MET A 179 -1.54 -2.49 1.30
N MET A 180 -0.25 -2.80 1.25
CA MET A 180 0.53 -2.96 0.02
C MET A 180 1.02 -4.40 -0.05
N GLY A 181 0.46 -5.15 -1.00
CA GLY A 181 0.84 -6.54 -1.26
C GLY A 181 2.05 -6.60 -2.17
N ILE A 182 3.07 -7.32 -1.74
CA ILE A 182 4.32 -7.54 -2.46
C ILE A 182 4.42 -9.03 -2.74
N ALA A 183 4.64 -9.37 -4.01
CA ALA A 183 4.75 -10.72 -4.50
C ALA A 183 6.14 -10.95 -5.10
N ASN A 184 6.62 -12.19 -4.99
CA ASN A 184 7.82 -12.62 -5.67
C ASN A 184 7.47 -13.43 -6.92
N LYS A 185 8.12 -13.12 -8.04
CA LYS A 185 8.10 -13.94 -9.25
C LYS A 185 9.50 -14.05 -9.81
N ASP A 186 10.00 -15.26 -9.98
CA ASP A 186 11.32 -15.53 -10.57
C ASP A 186 12.45 -14.75 -9.85
N ASN A 187 12.40 -14.73 -8.51
CA ASN A 187 13.28 -13.96 -7.62
C ASN A 187 13.21 -12.43 -7.78
N THR A 188 12.24 -11.93 -8.54
CA THR A 188 11.96 -10.49 -8.67
C THR A 188 10.70 -10.16 -7.89
N THR A 189 10.84 -9.26 -6.92
CA THR A 189 9.73 -8.72 -6.14
C THR A 189 9.03 -7.61 -6.90
N TYR A 190 7.70 -7.58 -6.85
CA TYR A 190 6.89 -6.50 -7.40
C TYR A 190 5.69 -6.24 -6.49
N VAL A 191 5.21 -4.99 -6.51
CA VAL A 191 3.99 -4.64 -5.78
C VAL A 191 2.77 -5.18 -6.54
N GLU A 192 2.13 -6.21 -6.03
CA GLU A 192 0.97 -6.82 -6.69
C GLU A 192 -0.26 -5.93 -6.59
N THR A 193 -0.53 -5.35 -5.41
CA THR A 193 -1.80 -4.70 -5.12
C THR A 193 -1.70 -3.71 -3.97
N LEU A 194 -2.64 -2.76 -3.93
CA LEU A 194 -2.84 -1.79 -2.86
C LEU A 194 -4.30 -1.90 -2.38
N PHE A 195 -4.65 -2.04 -1.13
CA PHE A 195 -6.08 -2.06 -0.78
C PHE A 195 -6.36 -1.56 0.62
N ALA A 196 -7.60 -1.14 0.81
CA ALA A 196 -8.14 -0.86 2.13
C ALA A 196 -8.76 -2.16 2.67
N ASP A 197 -8.26 -2.66 3.78
CA ASP A 197 -8.68 -3.95 4.32
C ASP A 197 -10.02 -3.82 5.04
N LEU A 198 -11.02 -4.53 4.51
CA LEU A 198 -12.38 -4.58 5.03
C LEU A 198 -12.58 -5.64 6.10
N TYR A 199 -11.62 -6.57 6.24
CA TYR A 199 -11.72 -7.73 7.10
C TYR A 199 -10.41 -7.97 7.87
N PRO A 200 -9.95 -6.98 8.66
CA PRO A 200 -8.67 -7.05 9.36
C PRO A 200 -8.56 -8.27 10.27
N GLU A 201 -9.64 -8.67 10.96
CA GLU A 201 -9.58 -9.89 11.77
C GLU A 201 -9.18 -11.12 10.94
N LYS A 202 -9.73 -11.29 9.74
CA LYS A 202 -9.40 -12.44 8.89
C LYS A 202 -7.98 -12.33 8.32
N MET A 203 -7.56 -11.11 8.01
CA MET A 203 -6.26 -10.83 7.39
C MET A 203 -5.10 -11.00 8.36
N PHE A 204 -5.27 -10.59 9.62
CA PHE A 204 -4.22 -10.61 10.64
C PHE A 204 -4.19 -11.88 11.48
N LYS A 205 -5.34 -12.55 11.66
CA LYS A 205 -5.44 -13.66 12.60
C LYS A 205 -4.49 -14.80 12.27
N ASP A 206 -3.77 -15.25 13.29
CA ASP A 206 -2.77 -16.32 13.25
C ASP A 206 -1.59 -16.07 12.28
N GLN A 207 -1.56 -14.92 11.58
CA GLN A 207 -0.43 -14.52 10.75
C GLN A 207 0.74 -14.04 11.60
N ARG A 208 1.94 -14.13 11.01
CA ARG A 208 3.16 -13.62 11.62
C ARG A 208 3.38 -12.16 11.23
N ILE A 209 3.57 -11.30 12.23
CA ILE A 209 3.71 -9.86 12.09
C ILE A 209 5.13 -9.44 12.47
N THR A 210 5.74 -8.64 11.61
CA THR A 210 7.05 -8.03 11.82
C THR A 210 6.98 -6.51 11.67
N ILE A 211 7.96 -5.81 12.25
CA ILE A 211 8.01 -4.33 12.28
C ILE A 211 9.35 -3.90 11.65
N PRO A 212 9.39 -2.86 10.81
CA PRO A 212 10.61 -2.40 10.19
C PRO A 212 11.62 -1.91 11.25
N THR A 213 12.88 -2.27 11.09
CA THR A 213 14.01 -1.82 11.92
C THR A 213 14.86 -0.79 11.18
N SER A 214 15.00 -0.94 9.86
CA SER A 214 15.73 -0.02 9.00
C SER A 214 15.22 -0.10 7.57
N ILE A 215 15.44 0.98 6.82
CA ILE A 215 15.17 1.05 5.39
C ILE A 215 16.35 1.70 4.70
N SER A 216 16.81 1.06 3.63
CA SER A 216 17.78 1.62 2.71
C SER A 216 17.11 1.95 1.39
N VAL A 217 17.43 3.10 0.83
CA VAL A 217 16.97 3.54 -0.49
C VAL A 217 18.19 3.66 -1.38
N THR A 218 18.22 2.82 -2.41
CA THR A 218 19.25 2.82 -3.43
C THR A 218 18.74 3.57 -4.65
N THR A 219 19.58 4.48 -5.17
CA THR A 219 19.36 5.17 -6.45
C THR A 219 20.56 4.89 -7.36
N SER A 220 20.53 5.37 -8.61
CA SER A 220 21.67 5.27 -9.52
C SER A 220 22.92 6.04 -9.07
N LYS A 221 22.80 6.96 -8.09
CA LYS A 221 23.89 7.85 -7.64
C LYS A 221 24.23 7.71 -6.17
N ASP A 222 23.21 7.50 -5.34
CA ASP A 222 23.29 7.55 -3.89
C ASP A 222 22.67 6.32 -3.23
N TYR A 223 23.17 5.98 -2.05
CA TYR A 223 22.63 4.98 -1.14
C TYR A 223 22.40 5.65 0.21
N ASN A 224 21.16 5.60 0.72
CA ASN A 224 20.80 6.21 1.99
C ASN A 224 20.10 5.18 2.89
N THR A 225 20.61 4.99 4.11
CA THR A 225 20.00 4.13 5.12
C THR A 225 19.43 4.96 6.26
N MET A 226 18.23 4.61 6.69
CA MET A 226 17.55 5.15 7.86
C MET A 226 17.27 4.01 8.82
N GLU A 227 17.68 4.16 10.07
CA GLU A 227 17.38 3.21 11.14
C GLU A 227 16.30 3.77 12.07
N ALA A 228 15.41 2.89 12.56
CA ALA A 228 14.44 3.25 13.57
C ALA A 228 15.16 3.61 14.87
N THR A 229 14.91 4.82 15.38
CA THR A 229 15.35 5.20 16.73
C THR A 229 14.69 4.31 17.78
N SER A 230 15.30 4.16 18.97
CA SER A 230 14.70 3.37 20.07
C SER A 230 13.29 3.86 20.44
N SER A 231 13.03 5.17 20.36
CA SER A 231 11.70 5.75 20.55
C SER A 231 10.70 5.35 19.48
N GLN A 232 11.11 5.31 18.19
CA GLN A 232 10.24 4.85 17.11
C GLN A 232 9.95 3.36 17.26
N LYS A 233 10.98 2.53 17.49
CA LYS A 233 10.83 1.09 17.75
C LYS A 233 9.78 0.84 18.85
N LEU A 234 9.94 1.51 19.98
CA LEU A 234 9.01 1.39 21.11
C LEU A 234 7.58 1.84 20.75
N ARG A 235 7.42 2.96 20.03
CA ARG A 235 6.11 3.47 19.62
C ARG A 235 5.40 2.49 18.69
N LEU A 236 6.10 2.01 17.66
CA LEU A 236 5.55 1.06 16.69
C LEU A 236 5.11 -0.22 17.37
N LEU A 237 5.94 -0.73 18.28
CA LEU A 237 5.62 -1.91 19.03
C LEU A 237 4.40 -1.72 19.92
N LYS A 238 4.32 -0.60 20.66
CA LYS A 238 3.15 -0.27 21.50
C LYS A 238 1.88 -0.14 20.65
N CYS A 239 1.92 0.58 19.53
CA CYS A 239 0.79 0.73 18.61
C CYS A 239 0.33 -0.62 18.07
N PHE A 240 1.21 -1.35 17.38
CA PHE A 240 0.81 -2.60 16.73
C PHE A 240 0.40 -3.68 17.73
N MET A 241 1.12 -3.86 18.84
CA MET A 241 0.71 -4.84 19.86
C MET A 241 -0.65 -4.47 20.46
N SER A 242 -0.87 -3.21 20.85
CA SER A 242 -2.17 -2.78 21.39
C SER A 242 -3.30 -3.06 20.39
N ASP A 243 -3.10 -2.68 19.13
CA ASP A 243 -4.18 -2.64 18.15
C ASP A 243 -4.46 -3.99 17.50
N LEU A 244 -3.45 -4.85 17.35
CA LEU A 244 -3.56 -6.14 16.68
C LEU A 244 -3.63 -7.33 17.66
N ASN A 245 -3.37 -7.16 18.96
CA ASN A 245 -3.55 -8.24 19.95
C ASN A 245 -4.97 -8.83 19.91
N LYS A 246 -5.97 -7.98 19.60
CA LYS A 246 -7.37 -8.40 19.43
C LYS A 246 -7.57 -9.42 18.30
N TYR A 247 -6.65 -9.52 17.36
CA TYR A 247 -6.70 -10.43 16.22
C TYR A 247 -5.94 -11.74 16.45
N LYS A 248 -5.30 -11.97 17.61
CA LYS A 248 -4.51 -13.19 17.88
C LYS A 248 -3.39 -13.42 16.85
N CYS A 249 -2.70 -12.36 16.48
CA CYS A 249 -1.53 -12.44 15.60
C CYS A 249 -0.27 -12.85 16.38
N ASN A 250 0.71 -13.40 15.66
CA ASN A 250 2.00 -13.79 16.22
C ASN A 250 3.03 -12.69 15.90
N PHE A 251 3.44 -11.93 16.91
CA PHE A 251 4.49 -10.93 16.74
C PHE A 251 5.87 -11.57 16.82
N ASP A 252 6.65 -11.42 15.75
CA ASP A 252 8.05 -11.84 15.75
C ASP A 252 8.96 -10.62 15.92
N ILE A 253 9.57 -10.55 17.09
CA ILE A 253 10.25 -9.36 17.58
C ILE A 253 11.65 -9.77 18.05
N TYR A 254 12.66 -9.16 17.43
CA TYR A 254 14.08 -9.38 17.74
C TYR A 254 14.38 -9.03 19.21
N ASN A 255 15.45 -9.63 19.73
CA ASN A 255 16.00 -9.30 21.05
C ASN A 255 16.20 -7.80 21.25
N ASP A 256 16.52 -7.03 20.20
CA ASP A 256 16.69 -5.58 20.28
C ASP A 256 15.42 -4.85 20.74
N TYR A 257 14.26 -5.16 20.15
CA TYR A 257 12.99 -4.57 20.58
C TYR A 257 12.58 -5.04 21.98
N LEU A 258 12.86 -6.30 22.34
CA LEU A 258 12.68 -6.82 23.71
C LEU A 258 13.58 -6.09 24.72
N ASN A 259 14.81 -5.77 24.33
CA ASN A 259 15.76 -4.99 25.14
C ASN A 259 15.33 -3.52 25.28
N VAL A 260 14.75 -2.93 24.23
CA VAL A 260 14.16 -1.58 24.32
C VAL A 260 12.99 -1.57 25.31
N LEU A 261 12.11 -2.58 25.27
CA LEU A 261 11.01 -2.73 26.23
C LEU A 261 11.48 -2.92 27.67
N SER A 262 12.45 -3.81 27.90
CA SER A 262 12.96 -4.10 29.24
C SER A 262 13.66 -2.87 29.85
N ASN A 263 14.39 -2.11 29.04
CA ASN A 263 15.01 -0.86 29.46
C ASN A 263 13.98 0.24 29.78
N ASP A 264 12.85 0.29 29.06
CA ASP A 264 11.79 1.26 29.31
C ASP A 264 11.02 0.93 30.60
N ALA A 265 10.67 -0.35 30.81
CA ALA A 265 10.07 -0.83 32.07
C ALA A 265 10.96 -0.52 33.29
N ASN A 266 12.28 -0.66 33.13
CA ASN A 266 13.27 -0.31 34.17
C ASN A 266 13.41 1.20 34.41
N ARG A 267 13.08 2.05 33.44
CA ARG A 267 13.06 3.51 33.60
C ARG A 267 11.77 3.99 34.28
N GLU A 268 10.62 3.40 33.95
CA GLU A 268 9.35 3.71 34.61
C GLU A 268 9.32 3.27 36.07
N SER A 269 9.88 2.09 36.39
CA SER A 269 10.01 1.65 37.79
C SER A 269 10.85 2.62 38.61
N LYS A 270 12.00 3.08 38.10
CA LYS A 270 12.87 4.08 38.77
C LYS A 270 12.21 5.45 38.95
N LYS A 271 11.25 5.83 38.09
CA LYS A 271 10.47 7.07 38.25
C LYS A 271 9.38 6.97 39.32
N ARG A 272 8.89 5.77 39.63
CA ARG A 272 7.88 5.55 40.70
C ARG A 272 8.48 5.48 42.10
N TYR A 273 9.81 5.34 42.22
CA TYR A 273 10.55 5.32 43.48
C TYR A 273 11.35 6.61 43.74
N ARG A 274 11.00 7.71 43.05
CA ARG A 274 11.49 9.07 43.33
C ARG A 274 10.30 9.96 43.65
#